data_AF-A2EFP6-F1
#
_entry.id   AF-A2EFP6-F1
#
_cell.length_a   1.000
_cell.length_b   1.000
_cell.length_c   1.000
_cell.angle_alpha   90.00
_cell.angle_beta   90.00
_cell.angle_gamma   90.00
#
_symmetry.space_group_name_H-M   'P 1'
#
loop_
_entity.id
_entity.type
_entity.pdbx_description
1 polymer ?
#
loop_
_entity_poly.entity_id
_entity_poly.type
_entity_poly.pdbx_seq_one_letter_code
_entity_poly.pdbx_strand_id
1 'polypeptide(L)'
;MANGSRFDALLNQVQSKLDQLENAKEEFESYDLEQKKNTVSRGLRELNQCQNNIMEMDRLVQTMPMRDREFFVQDIATCKSSHKNLLVAYNKLDEEVKRLILIDEAQRNSGVDQDSLNRTAAKLDNANQNLSEAISLGGKVIAGQEKAMNTLAEDRQALVRIDKNVDNIMDETSKANKLANSMCGRACLNGSLAWIIALLLGLVFAALLILRIRKIGPFKKKA
;
A
#
# COMPACT_ATOMS: atom_id res chain seq x y z
N MET A 1 2.53 -20.29 -5.35
CA MET A 1 3.55 -20.35 -6.41
C MET A 1 3.11 -19.71 -7.74
N ALA A 2 1.81 -19.46 -7.99
CA ALA A 2 1.32 -18.88 -9.26
C ALA A 2 1.76 -17.41 -9.53
N ASN A 3 1.95 -16.61 -8.47
CA ASN A 3 2.26 -15.17 -8.63
C ASN A 3 3.69 -14.91 -9.16
N GLY A 4 4.65 -15.79 -8.85
CA GLY A 4 6.04 -15.68 -9.35
C GLY A 4 6.11 -15.91 -10.86
N SER A 5 5.50 -17.00 -11.35
CA SER A 5 5.48 -17.31 -12.79
C SER A 5 4.79 -16.22 -13.64
N ARG A 6 3.73 -15.58 -13.12
CA ARG A 6 3.08 -14.45 -13.79
C ARG A 6 3.97 -13.21 -13.80
N PHE A 7 4.66 -12.94 -12.71
CA PHE A 7 5.59 -11.82 -12.61
C PHE A 7 6.73 -11.97 -13.61
N ASP A 8 7.36 -13.15 -13.69
CA ASP A 8 8.47 -13.41 -14.61
C ASP A 8 8.04 -13.25 -16.08
N ALA A 9 6.82 -13.70 -16.41
CA ALA A 9 6.26 -13.52 -17.75
C ALA A 9 6.08 -12.04 -18.10
N LEU A 10 5.55 -11.24 -17.17
CA LEU A 10 5.39 -9.79 -17.36
C LEU A 10 6.74 -9.08 -17.44
N LEU A 11 7.70 -9.45 -16.60
CA LEU A 11 9.03 -8.88 -16.58
C LEU A 11 9.73 -9.07 -17.93
N ASN A 12 9.75 -10.31 -18.43
CA ASN A 12 10.34 -10.63 -19.73
C ASN A 12 9.63 -9.90 -20.87
N GLN A 13 8.30 -9.78 -20.81
CA GLN A 13 7.53 -9.05 -21.83
C GLN A 13 7.86 -7.55 -21.83
N VAL A 14 7.96 -6.95 -20.64
CA VAL A 14 8.29 -5.52 -20.48
C VAL A 14 9.71 -5.27 -20.96
N GLN A 15 10.69 -6.05 -20.50
CA GLN A 15 12.09 -5.91 -20.92
C GLN A 15 12.24 -6.05 -22.43
N SER A 16 11.69 -7.12 -23.02
CA SER A 16 11.76 -7.33 -24.47
C SER A 16 11.13 -6.19 -25.27
N LYS A 17 10.00 -5.64 -24.82
CA LYS A 17 9.38 -4.47 -25.46
C LYS A 17 10.23 -3.21 -25.31
N LEU A 18 10.79 -2.96 -24.14
CA LEU A 18 11.66 -1.79 -23.91
C LEU A 18 12.91 -1.86 -24.78
N ASP A 19 13.52 -3.04 -24.92
CA ASP A 19 14.69 -3.23 -25.80
C ASP A 19 14.34 -3.00 -27.27
N GLN A 20 13.18 -3.52 -27.73
CA GLN A 20 12.69 -3.26 -29.08
C GLN A 20 12.43 -1.76 -29.33
N LEU A 21 11.91 -1.05 -28.33
CA LEU A 21 11.65 0.38 -28.41
C LEU A 21 12.93 1.21 -28.46
N GLU A 22 13.97 0.81 -27.71
CA GLU A 22 15.29 1.44 -27.72
C GLU A 22 15.95 1.26 -29.10
N ASN A 23 15.96 0.04 -29.64
CA ASN A 23 16.51 -0.22 -30.98
C ASN A 23 15.77 0.57 -32.07
N ALA A 24 14.43 0.60 -32.02
CA ALA A 24 13.63 1.36 -32.98
C ALA A 24 13.85 2.88 -32.89
N LYS A 25 14.21 3.39 -31.70
CA LYS A 25 14.61 4.78 -31.49
C LYS A 25 16.00 5.04 -32.09
N GLU A 26 16.96 4.12 -31.96
CA GLU A 26 18.30 4.28 -32.55
C GLU A 26 18.25 4.31 -34.08
N GLU A 27 17.40 3.49 -34.69
CA GLU A 27 17.22 3.45 -36.15
C GLU A 27 16.35 4.61 -36.69
N PHE A 28 15.70 5.38 -35.79
CA PHE A 28 14.65 6.34 -36.14
C PHE A 28 15.08 7.38 -37.17
N GLU A 29 16.33 7.88 -37.09
CA GLU A 29 16.82 8.91 -38.01
C GLU A 29 16.92 8.42 -39.47
N SER A 30 17.08 7.10 -39.66
CA SER A 30 17.22 6.49 -40.99
C SER A 30 15.89 6.26 -41.70
N TYR A 31 14.77 6.41 -40.99
CA TYR A 31 13.44 6.14 -41.52
C TYR A 31 12.88 7.31 -42.34
N ASP A 32 12.04 6.98 -43.33
CA ASP A 32 11.23 7.97 -44.02
C ASP A 32 10.12 8.54 -43.11
N LEU A 33 9.46 9.62 -43.54
CA LEU A 33 8.47 10.32 -42.71
C LEU A 33 7.28 9.42 -42.30
N GLU A 34 6.81 8.56 -43.21
CA GLU A 34 5.67 7.68 -42.95
C GLU A 34 6.06 6.55 -41.97
N GLN A 35 7.26 5.99 -42.13
CA GLN A 35 7.86 5.04 -41.21
C GLN A 35 8.08 5.68 -39.84
N LYS A 36 8.64 6.90 -39.76
CA LYS A 36 8.81 7.64 -38.51
C LYS A 36 7.48 7.80 -37.76
N LYS A 37 6.42 8.22 -38.46
CA LYS A 37 5.07 8.37 -37.89
C LYS A 37 4.52 7.05 -37.34
N ASN A 38 4.64 5.98 -38.11
CA ASN A 38 4.16 4.66 -37.70
C ASN A 38 4.95 4.10 -36.51
N THR A 39 6.27 4.26 -36.51
CA THR A 39 7.17 3.84 -35.42
C THR A 39 6.85 4.58 -34.13
N VAL A 40 6.70 5.90 -34.16
CA VAL A 40 6.33 6.70 -32.97
C VAL A 40 4.96 6.30 -32.44
N SER A 41 3.94 6.23 -33.30
CA SER A 41 2.58 5.89 -32.88
C SER A 41 2.49 4.47 -32.30
N ARG A 42 3.22 3.50 -32.87
CA ARG A 42 3.35 2.16 -32.31
C ARG A 42 4.08 2.20 -30.98
N GLY A 43 5.22 2.90 -30.91
CA GLY A 43 6.04 2.94 -29.72
C GLY A 43 5.35 3.56 -28.51
N LEU A 44 4.61 4.65 -28.70
CA LEU A 44 3.80 5.25 -27.63
C LEU A 44 2.69 4.32 -27.12
N ARG A 45 2.06 3.53 -27.99
CA ARG A 45 1.08 2.51 -27.58
C ARG A 45 1.73 1.39 -26.79
N GLU A 46 2.89 0.91 -27.23
CA GLU A 46 3.65 -0.13 -26.53
C GLU A 46 4.17 0.36 -25.18
N LEU A 47 4.62 1.61 -25.07
CA LEU A 47 5.01 2.22 -23.79
C LEU A 47 3.85 2.30 -22.80
N ASN A 48 2.64 2.62 -23.27
CA ASN A 48 1.45 2.58 -22.42
C ASN A 48 1.14 1.16 -21.95
N GLN A 49 1.33 0.15 -22.81
CA GLN A 49 1.18 -1.25 -22.42
C GLN A 49 2.23 -1.67 -21.38
N CYS A 50 3.50 -1.28 -21.56
CA CYS A 50 4.57 -1.52 -20.59
C CYS A 50 4.23 -0.91 -19.22
N GLN A 51 3.69 0.31 -19.19
CA GLN A 51 3.27 0.95 -17.94
C GLN A 51 2.19 0.14 -17.20
N ASN A 52 1.19 -0.36 -17.92
CA ASN A 52 0.14 -1.20 -17.34
C ASN A 52 0.71 -2.50 -16.75
N ASN A 53 1.64 -3.14 -17.47
CA ASN A 53 2.30 -4.36 -17.01
C ASN A 53 3.21 -4.10 -15.80
N ILE A 54 3.93 -2.97 -15.77
CA ILE A 54 4.76 -2.56 -14.62
C ILE A 54 3.88 -2.34 -13.38
N MET A 55 2.73 -1.69 -13.51
CA MET A 55 1.79 -1.52 -12.39
C MET A 55 1.25 -2.86 -11.89
N GLU A 56 1.05 -3.83 -12.78
CA GLU A 56 0.64 -5.17 -12.39
C GLU A 56 1.76 -5.93 -11.65
N MET A 57 3.00 -5.84 -12.16
CA MET A 57 4.20 -6.34 -11.50
C MET A 57 4.35 -5.80 -10.07
N ASP A 58 4.17 -4.49 -9.88
CA ASP A 58 4.16 -3.85 -8.56
C ASP A 58 3.13 -4.48 -7.61
N ARG A 59 1.90 -4.70 -8.08
CA ARG A 59 0.84 -5.33 -7.27
C ARG A 59 1.17 -6.77 -6.91
N LEU A 60 1.74 -7.53 -7.85
CA LEU A 60 2.14 -8.92 -7.62
C LEU A 60 3.24 -9.02 -6.56
N VAL A 61 4.27 -8.19 -6.66
CA VAL A 61 5.42 -8.17 -5.73
C VAL A 61 4.99 -7.86 -4.29
N GLN A 62 3.97 -7.02 -4.09
CA GLN A 62 3.42 -6.76 -2.76
C GLN A 62 2.78 -7.98 -2.10
N THR A 63 2.43 -9.03 -2.86
CA THR A 63 1.86 -10.28 -2.35
C THR A 63 2.89 -11.40 -2.21
N MET A 64 4.14 -11.16 -2.64
CA MET A 64 5.22 -12.15 -2.56
C MET A 64 5.90 -12.18 -1.18
N PRO A 65 6.53 -13.33 -0.81
CA PRO A 65 7.35 -13.44 0.39
C PRO A 65 8.49 -12.41 0.41
N MET A 66 8.85 -11.89 1.59
CA MET A 66 9.85 -10.81 1.72
C MET A 66 11.23 -11.17 1.13
N ARG A 67 11.66 -12.43 1.25
CA ARG A 67 12.97 -12.88 0.73
C ARG A 67 13.13 -12.65 -0.77
N ASP A 68 12.06 -12.89 -1.54
CA ASP A 68 12.11 -12.81 -3.00
C ASP A 68 11.70 -11.39 -3.48
N ARG A 69 11.06 -10.62 -2.61
CA ARG A 69 10.55 -9.26 -2.90
C ARG A 69 11.67 -8.28 -3.26
N GLU A 70 12.80 -8.30 -2.57
CA GLU A 70 13.87 -7.32 -2.78
C GLU A 70 14.45 -7.38 -4.20
N PHE A 71 14.66 -8.59 -4.72
CA PHE A 71 15.14 -8.81 -6.09
C PHE A 71 14.15 -8.26 -7.12
N PHE A 72 12.87 -8.62 -7.00
CA PHE A 72 11.85 -8.18 -7.94
C PHE A 72 11.54 -6.68 -7.87
N VAL A 73 11.69 -6.04 -6.71
CA VAL A 73 11.57 -4.58 -6.58
C VAL A 73 12.66 -3.87 -7.38
N GLN A 74 13.89 -4.38 -7.36
CA GLN A 74 14.99 -3.81 -8.13
C GLN A 74 14.79 -3.96 -9.64
N ASP A 75 14.26 -5.11 -10.09
CA ASP A 75 13.93 -5.33 -11.50
C ASP A 75 12.80 -4.40 -11.98
N ILE A 76 11.76 -4.21 -11.16
CA ILE A 76 10.70 -3.22 -11.43
C ILE A 76 11.29 -1.82 -11.53
N ALA A 77 12.18 -1.43 -10.61
CA ALA A 77 12.78 -0.10 -10.60
C ALA A 77 13.59 0.16 -11.89
N THR A 78 14.33 -0.85 -12.35
CA THR A 78 15.05 -0.80 -13.62
C THR A 78 14.08 -0.61 -14.79
N CYS A 79 13.02 -1.41 -14.86
CA CYS A 79 12.00 -1.28 -15.91
C CYS A 79 11.32 0.10 -15.90
N LYS A 80 10.99 0.63 -14.72
CA LYS A 80 10.41 1.99 -14.54
C LYS A 80 11.35 3.07 -15.06
N SER A 81 12.64 2.97 -14.75
CA SER A 81 13.65 3.92 -15.19
C SER A 81 13.78 3.92 -16.73
N SER A 82 13.93 2.73 -17.33
CA SER A 82 14.02 2.59 -18.79
C SER A 82 12.74 3.07 -19.49
N HIS A 83 11.56 2.70 -18.97
CA HIS A 83 10.28 3.18 -19.47
C HIS A 83 10.18 4.70 -19.47
N LYS A 84 10.55 5.35 -18.35
CA LYS A 84 10.51 6.80 -18.22
C LYS A 84 11.44 7.48 -19.24
N ASN A 85 12.66 6.96 -19.40
CA ASN A 85 13.63 7.52 -20.36
C ASN A 85 13.12 7.38 -21.80
N LEU A 86 12.60 6.22 -22.16
CA LEU A 86 12.02 5.97 -23.48
C LEU A 86 10.77 6.80 -23.73
N LEU A 87 9.90 6.99 -22.75
CA LEU A 87 8.71 7.84 -22.89
C LEU A 87 9.09 9.29 -23.20
N VAL A 88 10.08 9.84 -22.50
CA VAL A 88 10.60 11.18 -22.79
C VAL A 88 11.18 11.23 -24.20
N ALA A 89 11.94 10.22 -24.62
CA ALA A 89 12.51 10.17 -25.97
C ALA A 89 11.43 10.09 -27.05
N TYR A 90 10.47 9.18 -26.94
CA TYR A 90 9.39 9.01 -27.92
C TYR A 90 8.47 10.23 -28.02
N ASN A 91 8.25 10.96 -26.93
CA ASN A 91 7.53 12.24 -27.00
C ASN A 91 8.29 13.30 -27.82
N LYS A 92 9.63 13.38 -27.67
CA LYS A 92 10.45 14.25 -28.51
C LYS A 92 10.42 13.82 -29.98
N LEU A 93 10.45 12.51 -30.25
CA LEU A 93 10.34 12.00 -31.62
C LEU A 93 8.96 12.30 -32.22
N ASP A 94 7.87 12.20 -31.44
CA ASP A 94 6.52 12.58 -31.88
C ASP A 94 6.42 14.06 -32.27
N GLU A 95 7.08 14.93 -31.50
CA GLU A 95 7.20 16.35 -31.86
C GLU A 95 7.98 16.56 -33.16
N GLU A 96 9.11 15.86 -33.34
CA GLU A 96 9.89 15.92 -34.57
C GLU A 96 9.06 15.48 -35.78
N VAL A 97 8.34 14.36 -35.67
CA VAL A 97 7.45 13.87 -36.73
C VAL A 97 6.39 14.90 -37.08
N LYS A 98 5.71 15.48 -36.08
CA LYS A 98 4.69 16.51 -36.30
C LYS A 98 5.27 17.72 -37.05
N ARG A 99 6.49 18.14 -36.70
CA ARG A 99 7.18 19.23 -37.39
C ARG A 99 7.50 18.86 -38.84
N LEU A 100 8.01 17.65 -39.09
CA LEU A 100 8.33 17.17 -40.43
C LEU A 100 7.08 17.05 -41.31
N ILE A 101 5.96 16.57 -40.76
CA ILE A 101 4.66 16.52 -41.46
C ILE A 101 4.25 17.92 -41.93
N LEU A 102 4.36 18.93 -41.08
CA LEU A 102 3.99 20.29 -41.47
C LEU A 102 4.89 20.87 -42.55
N ILE A 103 6.18 20.55 -42.54
CA ILE A 103 7.11 20.98 -43.58
C ILE A 103 6.77 20.29 -44.91
N ASP A 104 6.50 18.98 -44.90
CA ASP A 104 6.09 18.22 -46.10
C ASP A 104 4.73 18.73 -46.65
N GLU A 105 3.75 18.99 -45.78
CA GLU A 105 2.47 19.60 -46.18
C GLU A 105 2.64 21.01 -46.77
N ALA A 106 3.51 21.83 -46.18
CA ALA A 106 3.80 23.17 -46.70
C ALA A 106 4.50 23.13 -48.06
N GLN A 107 5.44 22.19 -48.26
CA GLN A 107 6.11 21.99 -49.54
C GLN A 107 5.16 21.48 -50.62
N ARG A 108 4.30 20.51 -50.29
CA ARG A 108 3.27 19.99 -51.21
C ARG A 108 2.23 21.05 -51.60
N ASN A 109 1.93 21.99 -50.71
CA ASN A 109 0.98 23.06 -50.95
C ASN A 109 1.58 24.33 -51.57
N SER A 110 2.76 24.24 -52.21
CA SER A 110 3.45 25.31 -52.98
C SER A 110 2.52 26.46 -53.42
N GLY A 111 2.46 27.50 -52.56
CA GLY A 111 1.45 28.57 -52.60
C GLY A 111 1.02 29.09 -51.23
N VAL A 112 1.43 28.47 -50.11
CA VAL A 112 1.02 28.93 -48.77
C VAL A 112 1.95 30.03 -48.24
N ASP A 113 1.33 31.16 -47.90
CA ASP A 113 1.93 32.38 -47.36
C ASP A 113 2.77 32.10 -46.10
N GLN A 114 3.99 32.65 -46.03
CA GLN A 114 4.97 32.44 -44.95
C GLN A 114 4.38 32.74 -43.56
N ASP A 115 3.38 33.63 -43.51
CA ASP A 115 2.67 34.04 -42.31
C ASP A 115 1.80 32.93 -41.70
N SER A 116 1.26 32.04 -42.53
CA SER A 116 0.50 30.86 -42.08
C SER A 116 1.40 29.81 -41.42
N LEU A 117 2.64 29.65 -41.94
CA LEU A 117 3.67 28.79 -41.36
C LEU A 117 4.07 29.30 -39.97
N ASN A 118 4.32 30.60 -39.84
CA ASN A 118 4.67 31.22 -38.54
C ASN A 118 3.54 31.09 -37.52
N ARG A 119 2.28 31.29 -37.92
CA ARG A 119 1.12 31.08 -37.03
C ARG A 119 0.96 29.62 -36.61
N THR A 120 1.25 28.69 -37.50
CA THR A 120 1.14 27.26 -37.20
C THR A 120 2.29 26.79 -36.32
N ALA A 121 3.51 27.26 -36.56
CA ALA A 121 4.65 27.05 -35.68
C ALA A 121 4.37 27.60 -34.27
N ALA A 122 3.82 28.81 -34.15
CA ALA A 122 3.45 29.38 -32.85
C ALA A 122 2.33 28.59 -32.13
N LYS A 123 1.37 28.03 -32.87
CA LYS A 123 0.38 27.10 -32.30
C LYS A 123 1.03 25.80 -31.84
N LEU A 124 2.04 25.31 -32.55
CA LEU A 124 2.80 24.14 -32.14
C LEU A 124 3.62 24.40 -30.89
N ASP A 125 4.25 25.56 -30.78
CA ASP A 125 4.99 25.94 -29.57
C ASP A 125 4.07 26.03 -28.35
N ASN A 126 2.86 26.57 -28.53
CA ASN A 126 1.84 26.57 -27.47
C ASN A 126 1.35 25.14 -27.15
N ALA A 127 1.15 24.30 -28.17
CA ALA A 127 0.83 22.89 -27.95
C ALA A 127 1.98 22.17 -27.23
N ASN A 128 3.23 22.51 -27.52
CA ASN A 128 4.43 21.96 -26.89
C ASN A 128 4.51 22.37 -25.41
N GLN A 129 4.23 23.63 -25.09
CA GLN A 129 4.13 24.07 -23.71
C GLN A 129 3.04 23.30 -22.95
N ASN A 130 1.84 23.16 -23.53
CA ASN A 130 0.75 22.41 -22.90
C ASN A 130 1.08 20.91 -22.73
N LEU A 131 1.81 20.32 -23.68
CA LEU A 131 2.16 18.90 -23.64
C LEU A 131 3.33 18.65 -22.68
N SER A 132 4.30 19.54 -22.61
CA SER A 132 5.33 19.59 -21.57
C SER A 132 4.70 19.73 -20.18
N GLU A 133 3.65 20.56 -20.05
CA GLU A 133 2.89 20.71 -18.83
C GLU A 133 2.09 19.43 -18.50
N ALA A 134 1.52 18.77 -19.51
CA ALA A 134 0.86 17.47 -19.34
C ALA A 134 1.83 16.33 -18.97
N ILE A 135 3.05 16.30 -19.51
CA ILE A 135 4.11 15.37 -19.13
C ILE A 135 4.56 15.66 -17.70
N SER A 136 4.73 16.92 -17.34
CA SER A 136 5.03 17.34 -15.97
C SER A 136 3.92 16.93 -15.01
N LEU A 137 2.65 17.10 -15.40
CA LEU A 137 1.50 16.63 -14.64
C LEU A 137 1.50 15.11 -14.52
N GLY A 138 1.79 14.39 -15.60
CA GLY A 138 1.95 12.93 -15.61
C GLY A 138 3.05 12.46 -14.67
N GLY A 139 4.20 13.16 -14.66
CA GLY A 139 5.27 12.94 -13.68
C GLY A 139 4.83 13.15 -12.24
N LYS A 140 4.03 14.20 -11.98
CA LYS A 140 3.43 14.46 -10.66
C LYS A 140 2.41 13.38 -10.26
N VAL A 141 1.63 12.87 -11.22
CA VAL A 141 0.69 11.77 -10.99
C VAL A 141 1.44 10.49 -10.64
N ILE A 142 2.52 10.16 -11.36
CA ILE A 142 3.40 9.01 -11.05
C ILE A 142 4.02 9.17 -9.66
N ALA A 143 4.56 10.34 -9.32
CA ALA A 143 5.09 10.62 -8.00
C ALA A 143 4.01 10.52 -6.89
N GLY A 144 2.79 10.97 -7.19
CA GLY A 144 1.64 10.83 -6.29
C GLY A 144 1.24 9.37 -6.09
N GLN A 145 1.27 8.56 -7.15
CA GLN A 145 1.04 7.12 -7.09
C GLN A 145 2.11 6.41 -6.27
N GLU A 146 3.38 6.75 -6.44
CA GLU A 146 4.49 6.19 -5.66
C GLU A 146 4.35 6.53 -4.17
N LYS A 147 3.99 7.78 -3.86
CA LYS A 147 3.68 8.19 -2.48
C LYS A 147 2.51 7.40 -1.90
N ALA A 148 1.43 7.24 -2.65
CA ALA A 148 0.28 6.44 -2.22
C ALA A 148 0.67 4.97 -1.98
N MET A 149 1.52 4.39 -2.85
CA MET A 149 2.02 3.03 -2.69
C MET A 149 2.90 2.88 -1.44
N ASN A 150 3.75 3.86 -1.15
CA ASN A 150 4.55 3.87 0.08
C ASN A 150 3.67 3.98 1.32
N THR A 151 2.67 4.86 1.32
CA THR A 151 1.67 4.93 2.40
C THR A 151 0.92 3.61 2.57
N LEU A 152 0.52 2.96 1.48
CA LEU A 152 -0.10 1.62 1.53
C LEU A 152 0.83 0.55 2.10
N ALA A 153 2.14 0.62 1.81
CA ALA A 153 3.12 -0.29 2.38
C ALA A 153 3.31 -0.05 3.89
N GLU A 154 3.35 1.21 4.33
CA GLU A 154 3.38 1.61 5.73
C GLU A 154 2.10 1.15 6.47
N ASP A 155 0.93 1.36 5.86
CA ASP A 155 -0.36 0.92 6.41
C ASP A 155 -0.41 -0.59 6.60
N ARG A 156 0.14 -1.37 5.65
CA ARG A 156 0.26 -2.82 5.80
C ARG A 156 1.17 -3.20 6.97
N GLN A 157 2.29 -2.51 7.16
CA GLN A 157 3.15 -2.76 8.32
C GLN A 157 2.45 -2.38 9.63
N ALA A 158 1.68 -1.28 9.64
CA ALA A 158 0.88 -0.89 10.78
C ALA A 158 -0.19 -1.94 11.11
N LEU A 159 -0.87 -2.48 10.11
CA LEU A 159 -1.85 -3.57 10.28
C LEU A 159 -1.19 -4.82 10.89
N VAL A 160 0.00 -5.21 10.44
CA VAL A 160 0.74 -6.35 11.03
C VAL A 160 1.10 -6.08 12.50
N ARG A 161 1.45 -4.83 12.85
CA ARG A 161 1.70 -4.45 14.25
C ARG A 161 0.42 -4.44 15.07
N ILE A 162 -0.70 -3.99 14.50
CA ILE A 162 -2.01 -4.01 15.15
C ILE A 162 -2.43 -5.45 15.44
N ASP A 163 -2.30 -6.36 14.49
CA ASP A 163 -2.63 -7.78 14.65
C ASP A 163 -1.85 -8.39 15.83
N LYS A 164 -0.53 -8.16 15.86
CA LYS A 164 0.33 -8.59 16.98
C LYS A 164 -0.06 -7.96 18.32
N ASN A 165 -0.46 -6.69 18.33
CA ASN A 165 -0.91 -6.02 19.54
C ASN A 165 -2.27 -6.55 20.01
N VAL A 166 -3.18 -6.87 19.09
CA VAL A 166 -4.48 -7.50 19.40
C VAL A 166 -4.25 -8.86 20.04
N ASP A 167 -3.36 -9.69 19.51
CA ASP A 167 -2.99 -10.98 20.10
C ASP A 167 -2.44 -10.82 21.52
N ASN A 168 -1.55 -9.85 21.73
CA ASN A 168 -1.02 -9.54 23.06
C ASN A 168 -2.11 -9.10 24.04
N ILE A 169 -3.04 -8.24 23.60
CA ILE A 169 -4.18 -7.80 24.42
C ILE A 169 -5.10 -8.99 24.75
N MET A 170 -5.34 -9.89 23.81
CA MET A 170 -6.12 -11.10 24.06
C MET A 170 -5.45 -12.01 25.10
N ASP A 171 -4.13 -12.18 25.03
CA ASP A 171 -3.37 -12.95 26.01
C ASP A 171 -3.36 -12.28 27.40
N GLU A 172 -3.14 -10.96 27.45
CA GLU A 172 -3.22 -10.19 28.70
C GLU A 172 -4.62 -10.21 29.30
N THR A 173 -5.67 -10.12 28.48
CA THR A 173 -7.07 -10.22 28.93
C THR A 173 -7.37 -11.62 29.47
N SER A 174 -6.86 -12.67 28.83
CA SER A 174 -6.97 -14.05 29.32
C SER A 174 -6.27 -14.23 30.67
N LYS A 175 -5.06 -13.65 30.83
CA LYS A 175 -4.34 -13.62 32.11
C LYS A 175 -5.09 -12.82 33.17
N ALA A 176 -5.63 -11.65 32.83
CA ALA A 176 -6.39 -10.80 33.74
C ALA A 176 -7.68 -11.50 34.19
N ASN A 177 -8.37 -12.21 33.29
CA ASN A 177 -9.57 -12.98 33.63
C ASN A 177 -9.26 -14.14 34.60
N LYS A 178 -8.15 -14.86 34.38
CA LYS A 178 -7.68 -15.89 35.32
C LYS A 178 -7.35 -15.29 36.70
N LEU A 179 -6.68 -14.14 36.73
CA LEU A 179 -6.37 -13.43 37.97
C LEU A 179 -7.66 -12.98 38.67
N ALA A 180 -8.59 -12.36 37.95
CA ALA A 180 -9.87 -11.90 38.46
C ALA A 180 -10.69 -13.05 39.05
N ASN A 181 -10.74 -14.21 38.38
CA ASN A 181 -11.40 -15.41 38.90
C ASN A 181 -10.74 -15.90 40.21
N SER A 182 -9.40 -15.89 40.27
CA SER A 182 -8.68 -16.27 41.49
C SER A 182 -8.92 -15.28 42.66
N MET A 183 -9.05 -13.98 42.37
CA MET A 183 -9.35 -12.96 43.38
C MET A 183 -10.80 -13.04 43.85
N CYS A 184 -11.75 -13.30 42.93
CA CYS A 184 -13.15 -13.52 43.26
C CYS A 184 -13.35 -14.74 44.15
N GLY A 185 -12.65 -15.85 43.86
CA GLY A 185 -12.64 -17.05 44.70
C GLY A 185 -12.13 -16.77 46.11
N ARG A 186 -11.03 -16.01 46.25
CA ARG A 186 -10.50 -15.59 47.56
C ARG A 186 -11.45 -14.68 48.32
N ALA A 187 -12.11 -13.73 47.64
CA ALA A 187 -13.08 -12.84 48.26
C ALA A 187 -14.31 -13.60 48.79
N CYS A 188 -14.83 -14.54 48.01
CA CYS A 188 -15.97 -15.38 48.42
C CYS A 188 -15.61 -16.31 49.60
N LEU A 189 -14.43 -16.95 49.55
CA LEU A 189 -13.95 -17.81 50.64
C LEU A 189 -13.75 -17.02 51.94
N ASN A 190 -13.09 -15.85 51.88
CA ASN A 190 -12.90 -15.01 53.05
C ASN A 190 -14.23 -14.48 53.61
N GLY A 191 -15.18 -14.12 52.73
CA GLY A 191 -16.54 -13.74 53.14
C GLY A 191 -17.25 -14.87 53.87
N SER A 192 -17.21 -16.09 53.34
CA SER A 192 -17.83 -17.26 53.97
C SER A 192 -17.19 -17.62 55.32
N LEU A 193 -15.86 -17.54 55.43
CA LEU A 193 -15.13 -17.75 56.67
C LEU A 193 -15.51 -16.73 57.74
N ALA A 194 -15.67 -15.46 57.37
CA ALA A 194 -16.10 -14.41 58.31
C ALA A 194 -17.50 -14.70 58.89
N TRP A 195 -18.44 -15.18 58.07
CA TRP A 195 -19.77 -15.59 58.53
C TRP A 195 -19.73 -16.81 59.46
N ILE A 196 -18.89 -17.81 59.15
CA ILE A 196 -18.70 -18.98 60.00
C ILE A 196 -18.14 -18.58 61.37
N ILE A 197 -17.14 -17.69 61.40
CA ILE A 197 -16.57 -17.17 62.66
C ILE A 197 -17.61 -16.40 63.47
N ALA A 198 -18.41 -15.55 62.82
CA ALA A 198 -19.48 -14.80 63.48
C ALA A 198 -20.52 -15.73 64.13
N LEU A 199 -20.93 -16.81 63.45
CA LEU A 199 -21.85 -17.81 64.01
C LEU A 199 -21.25 -18.56 65.20
N LEU A 200 -19.98 -18.96 65.11
CA LEU A 200 -19.27 -19.62 66.22
C LEU A 200 -19.18 -18.72 67.46
N LEU A 201 -18.84 -17.45 67.29
CA LEU A 201 -18.79 -16.48 68.39
C LEU A 201 -20.18 -16.27 69.01
N GLY A 202 -21.23 -16.19 68.17
CA GLY A 202 -22.62 -16.11 68.64
C GLY A 202 -23.02 -17.31 69.50
N LEU A 203 -22.65 -18.53 69.08
CA LEU A 203 -22.91 -19.76 69.85
C LEU A 203 -22.15 -19.78 71.17
N VAL A 204 -20.87 -19.39 71.19
CA VAL A 204 -20.07 -19.30 72.42
C VAL A 204 -20.67 -18.28 73.37
N PHE A 205 -21.09 -17.11 72.86
CA PHE A 205 -21.74 -16.08 73.67
C PHE A 205 -23.07 -16.58 74.27
N ALA A 206 -23.90 -17.26 73.48
CA ALA A 206 -25.14 -17.86 73.96
C ALA A 206 -24.87 -18.93 75.04
N ALA A 207 -23.86 -19.79 74.84
CA ALA A 207 -23.46 -20.79 75.84
C ALA A 207 -22.98 -20.16 77.14
N LEU A 208 -22.19 -19.08 77.07
CA LEU A 208 -21.75 -18.31 78.25
C LEU A 208 -22.91 -17.67 78.99
N LEU A 209 -23.91 -17.13 78.28
CA LEU A 209 -25.13 -16.61 78.89
C LEU A 209 -25.94 -17.70 79.60
N ILE A 210 -26.12 -18.86 78.97
CA ILE A 210 -26.81 -20.01 79.59
C ILE A 210 -26.09 -20.48 80.86
N LEU A 211 -24.76 -20.58 80.83
CA LEU A 211 -23.95 -20.94 82.00
C LEU A 211 -24.03 -19.89 83.11
N ARG A 212 -24.06 -18.59 82.75
CA ARG A 212 -24.20 -17.50 83.71
C ARG A 212 -25.59 -17.49 84.36
N ILE A 213 -26.65 -17.72 83.60
CA ILE A 213 -28.03 -17.84 84.12
C ILE A 213 -28.14 -19.06 85.04
N ARG A 214 -27.56 -20.21 84.66
CA ARG A 214 -27.50 -21.40 85.53
C ARG A 214 -26.73 -21.18 86.83
N LYS A 215 -25.68 -20.35 86.84
CA LYS A 215 -24.96 -19.99 88.07
C LYS A 215 -25.76 -19.06 89.00
N ILE A 216 -26.80 -18.39 88.51
CA ILE A 216 -27.57 -17.38 89.26
C ILE A 216 -28.87 -17.95 89.87
N GLY A 217 -29.17 -19.25 89.73
CA GLY A 217 -30.29 -19.89 90.45
C GLY A 217 -29.97 -21.32 90.90
N PRO A 218 -30.30 -21.71 92.15
CA PRO A 218 -31.54 -21.33 92.82
C PRO A 218 -31.34 -20.51 94.10
N PHE A 219 -31.94 -19.33 94.17
CA PHE A 219 -32.28 -18.71 95.45
C PHE A 219 -33.30 -19.62 96.16
N LYS A 220 -32.84 -20.37 97.16
CA LYS A 220 -33.70 -21.07 98.11
C LYS A 220 -34.62 -20.04 98.77
N LYS A 221 -35.93 -20.10 98.50
CA LYS A 221 -36.93 -19.64 99.47
C LYS A 221 -36.81 -20.53 100.70
N LYS A 222 -36.26 -20.00 101.79
CA LYS A 222 -36.57 -20.51 103.13
C LYS A 222 -37.52 -19.53 103.77
N ALA A 223 -38.65 -20.09 104.21
CA ALA A 223 -39.57 -19.52 105.17
C ALA A 223 -38.85 -19.20 106.50
#